data_AF-A0A7S4EF16-F1
#
_entry.id   AF-A0A7S4EF16-F1
#
_cell.length_a   1.000
_cell.length_b   1.000
_cell.length_c   1.000
_cell.angle_alpha   90.00
_cell.angle_beta   90.00
_cell.angle_gamma   90.00
#
_symmetry.space_group_name_H-M   'P 1'
#
loop_
_entity.id
_entity.type
_entity.pdbx_description
1 polymer ?
#
loop_
_entity_poly.entity_id
_entity_poly.type
_entity_poly.pdbx_seq_one_letter_code
_entity_poly.pdbx_strand_id
1 'polypeptide(L)'
;MTPDVDAIPQAQEVDYEHRTVLFRLLLKKDWNGAIQRAESNPEEAATWIVTKGFNGNLRFLPLHKACVLCPPGEVVEKLLKAYPEGSKCRDQDGWLPIHCACFYGACGNVITALLEVHPKGSQLKDDEGRLPIHYACLKSASQEVVNILLENFPKGGMSKDDEGRLPIHHACSKGAPEGVIDALLKASGKGAQSKDDQGRLPLHHACRKSLSERIVRTLIRVYPRATQIKDDQDKLPIHYACQNGSSPNVVNILLTTFPESINVKNGFGYTPLAEATSLESSKMEPIIHILQKFKQEQDKLKADSGENCILEAKLEAMGTRVEHLEKLLRQVMDIGHEIKGGVKRGKDPIVLVNRLADRIIALDGSTSISDSFCDDSYSSDQARKARSRSRGPFGRKNKKKHTM
;
A
#
# COMPACT_ATOMS: atom_id res chain seq x y z
N MET A 1 -1.94 -47.31 -34.46
CA MET A 1 -0.50 -47.03 -34.32
C MET A 1 -0.36 -45.52 -34.26
N THR A 2 -0.45 -44.97 -33.06
CA THR A 2 -0.14 -43.55 -32.79
C THR A 2 1.38 -43.41 -32.79
N PRO A 3 1.96 -42.43 -33.51
CA PRO A 3 3.39 -42.27 -33.56
C PRO A 3 3.92 -41.85 -32.19
N ASP A 4 5.04 -42.47 -31.81
CA ASP A 4 5.77 -42.28 -30.56
C ASP A 4 6.01 -40.81 -30.24
N VAL A 5 5.72 -40.47 -28.98
CA VAL A 5 6.01 -39.20 -28.34
C VAL A 5 7.50 -39.17 -28.01
N ASP A 6 8.25 -38.29 -28.66
CA ASP A 6 9.54 -37.72 -28.20
C ASP A 6 10.38 -38.60 -27.26
N ALA A 7 10.96 -39.68 -27.77
CA ALA A 7 11.98 -40.43 -27.05
C ALA A 7 13.29 -39.61 -27.02
N ILE A 8 13.48 -38.85 -25.94
CA ILE A 8 14.77 -38.22 -25.59
C ILE A 8 15.82 -39.34 -25.52
N PRO A 9 17.01 -39.21 -26.16
CA PRO A 9 18.06 -40.22 -26.10
C PRO A 9 18.32 -40.62 -24.65
N GLN A 10 18.44 -41.93 -24.38
CA GLN A 10 18.67 -42.49 -23.05
C GLN A 10 19.90 -41.83 -22.41
N ALA A 11 19.66 -40.81 -21.58
CA ALA A 11 20.72 -40.02 -20.98
C ALA A 11 21.42 -40.88 -19.91
N GLN A 12 22.74 -40.99 -20.01
CA GLN A 12 23.53 -41.77 -19.06
C GLN A 12 23.47 -41.09 -17.69
N GLU A 13 23.05 -41.80 -16.65
CA GLU A 13 23.10 -41.34 -15.27
C GLU A 13 24.30 -41.97 -14.56
N VAL A 14 25.05 -41.16 -13.82
CA VAL A 14 26.18 -41.63 -12.99
C VAL A 14 26.09 -41.03 -11.59
N ASP A 15 26.48 -41.84 -10.60
CA ASP A 15 26.59 -41.36 -9.22
C ASP A 15 27.65 -40.27 -9.09
N TYR A 16 27.47 -39.39 -8.12
CA TYR A 16 28.36 -38.25 -7.87
C TYR A 16 29.83 -38.63 -7.70
N GLU A 17 30.13 -39.78 -7.10
CA GLU A 17 31.51 -40.27 -6.96
C GLU A 17 32.15 -40.66 -8.30
N HIS A 18 31.33 -41.06 -9.27
CA HIS A 18 31.73 -41.44 -10.63
C HIS A 18 31.52 -40.32 -11.66
N ARG A 19 31.38 -39.07 -11.18
CA ARG A 19 31.18 -37.91 -12.03
C ARG A 19 32.25 -37.75 -13.11
N THR A 20 31.81 -37.32 -14.28
CA THR A 20 32.63 -37.16 -15.49
C THR A 20 33.78 -36.16 -15.30
N VAL A 21 34.76 -36.19 -16.21
CA VAL A 21 35.90 -35.26 -16.17
C VAL A 21 35.39 -33.82 -16.34
N LEU A 22 34.48 -33.60 -17.29
CA LEU A 22 33.83 -32.33 -17.56
C LEU A 22 33.16 -31.79 -16.29
N PHE A 23 32.37 -32.61 -15.61
CA PHE A 23 31.71 -32.18 -14.39
C PHE A 23 32.70 -31.82 -13.28
N ARG A 24 33.81 -32.57 -13.15
CA ARG A 24 34.90 -32.22 -12.20
C ARG A 24 35.56 -30.89 -12.55
N LEU A 25 35.77 -30.59 -13.82
CA LEU A 25 36.34 -29.32 -14.28
C LEU A 25 35.41 -28.14 -13.97
N LEU A 26 34.11 -28.31 -14.22
CA LEU A 26 33.09 -27.33 -13.83
C LEU A 26 33.09 -27.07 -12.32
N LEU A 27 33.11 -28.12 -11.49
CA LEU A 27 33.17 -27.98 -10.03
C LEU A 27 34.42 -27.22 -9.55
N LYS A 28 35.55 -27.43 -10.23
CA LYS A 28 36.82 -26.71 -9.96
C LYS A 28 36.84 -25.30 -10.55
N LYS A 29 35.81 -24.90 -11.32
CA LYS A 29 35.77 -23.65 -12.09
C LYS A 29 36.92 -23.52 -13.09
N ASP A 30 37.44 -24.64 -13.57
CA ASP A 30 38.40 -24.67 -14.67
C ASP A 30 37.65 -24.54 -16.00
N TRP A 31 37.34 -23.29 -16.36
CA TRP A 31 36.51 -22.99 -17.52
C TRP A 31 37.16 -23.36 -18.85
N ASN A 32 38.47 -23.12 -18.98
CA ASN A 32 39.22 -23.46 -20.19
C ASN A 32 39.28 -24.98 -20.37
N GLY A 33 39.59 -25.72 -19.29
CA GLY A 33 39.55 -27.17 -19.31
C GLY A 33 38.15 -27.70 -19.62
N ALA A 34 37.11 -27.11 -19.01
CA ALA A 34 35.72 -27.51 -19.27
C ALA A 34 35.30 -27.27 -20.72
N ILE A 35 35.70 -26.14 -21.33
CA ILE A 35 35.45 -25.85 -22.75
C ILE A 35 36.13 -26.90 -23.63
N GLN A 36 37.43 -27.14 -23.44
CA GLN A 36 38.18 -28.14 -24.21
C GLN A 36 37.59 -29.54 -24.04
N ARG A 37 37.14 -29.89 -22.82
CA ARG A 37 36.53 -31.19 -22.54
C ARG A 37 35.16 -31.32 -23.19
N ALA A 38 34.34 -30.27 -23.18
CA ALA A 38 33.04 -30.27 -23.84
C ALA A 38 33.18 -30.43 -25.38
N GLU A 39 34.25 -29.89 -25.98
CA GLU A 39 34.54 -30.05 -27.40
C GLU A 39 35.08 -31.43 -27.76
N SER A 40 35.99 -31.97 -26.95
CA SER A 40 36.63 -33.27 -27.20
C SER A 40 35.77 -34.48 -26.79
N ASN A 41 34.89 -34.31 -25.80
CA ASN A 41 34.04 -35.35 -25.23
C ASN A 41 32.61 -34.82 -24.99
N PRO A 42 31.86 -34.48 -26.05
CA PRO A 42 30.53 -33.88 -25.95
C PRO A 42 29.50 -34.80 -25.26
N GLU A 43 29.70 -36.12 -25.28
CA GLU A 43 28.87 -37.09 -24.58
C GLU A 43 28.82 -36.85 -23.06
N GLU A 44 29.89 -36.29 -22.48
CA GLU A 44 29.92 -35.96 -21.06
C GLU A 44 28.96 -34.82 -20.71
N ALA A 45 28.63 -33.95 -21.67
CA ALA A 45 27.65 -32.86 -21.50
C ALA A 45 26.21 -33.38 -21.36
N ALA A 46 25.94 -34.59 -21.85
CA ALA A 46 24.64 -35.27 -21.75
C ALA A 46 24.53 -36.20 -20.53
N THR A 47 25.61 -36.37 -19.74
CA THR A 47 25.62 -37.28 -18.58
C THR A 47 24.99 -36.61 -17.35
N TRP A 48 23.93 -37.20 -16.81
CA TRP A 48 23.34 -36.76 -15.54
C TRP A 48 24.20 -37.21 -14.36
N ILE A 49 24.49 -36.28 -13.45
CA ILE A 49 25.14 -36.58 -12.19
C ILE A 49 24.10 -36.63 -11.10
N VAL A 50 23.98 -37.78 -10.42
CA VAL A 50 23.01 -38.02 -9.36
C VAL A 50 23.70 -38.06 -8.00
N THR A 51 23.16 -37.36 -7.01
CA THR A 51 23.63 -37.39 -5.61
C THR A 51 22.46 -37.48 -4.63
N LYS A 52 22.70 -38.04 -3.45
CA LYS A 52 21.68 -38.11 -2.41
C LYS A 52 21.44 -36.73 -1.80
N GLY A 53 20.24 -36.21 -1.96
CA GLY A 53 19.75 -34.99 -1.29
C GLY A 53 18.89 -35.30 -0.07
N PHE A 54 18.51 -34.25 0.66
CA PHE A 54 17.68 -34.34 1.87
C PHE A 54 16.25 -34.83 1.57
N ASN A 55 15.70 -34.49 0.39
CA ASN A 55 14.33 -34.82 -0.02
C ASN A 55 14.27 -35.80 -1.22
N GLY A 56 15.35 -36.56 -1.45
CA GLY A 56 15.46 -37.45 -2.62
C GLY A 56 16.75 -37.21 -3.39
N ASN A 57 16.88 -37.85 -4.55
CA ASN A 57 18.06 -37.73 -5.39
C ASN A 57 18.07 -36.38 -6.11
N LEU A 58 19.17 -35.63 -5.97
CA LEU A 58 19.45 -34.47 -6.80
C LEU A 58 20.13 -34.94 -8.08
N ARG A 59 19.67 -34.48 -9.22
CA ARG A 59 20.23 -34.77 -10.55
C ARG A 59 20.60 -33.47 -11.25
N PHE A 60 21.79 -33.42 -11.83
CA PHE A 60 22.25 -32.26 -12.59
C PHE A 60 22.92 -32.68 -13.88
N LEU A 61 22.55 -32.06 -15.00
CA LEU A 61 23.44 -32.03 -16.15
C LEU A 61 24.60 -31.05 -15.88
N PRO A 62 25.74 -31.22 -16.57
CA PRO A 62 26.81 -30.24 -16.60
C PRO A 62 26.32 -28.83 -16.91
N LEU A 63 25.32 -28.69 -17.80
CA LEU A 63 24.72 -27.39 -18.12
C LEU A 63 23.98 -26.76 -16.92
N HIS A 64 23.15 -27.51 -16.19
CA HIS A 64 22.54 -27.03 -14.94
C HIS A 64 23.62 -26.60 -13.96
N LYS A 65 24.62 -27.46 -13.73
CA LYS A 65 25.68 -27.17 -12.78
C LYS A 65 26.52 -25.96 -13.18
N ALA A 66 26.79 -25.79 -14.47
CA ALA A 66 27.42 -24.60 -15.00
C ALA A 66 26.57 -23.37 -14.65
N CYS A 67 25.28 -23.33 -14.99
CA CYS A 67 24.40 -22.21 -14.64
C CYS A 67 24.38 -21.87 -13.14
N VAL A 68 24.47 -22.87 -12.25
CA VAL A 68 24.58 -22.67 -10.79
C VAL A 68 25.89 -21.97 -10.39
N LEU A 69 26.98 -22.24 -11.10
CA LEU A 69 28.31 -21.71 -10.79
C LEU A 69 28.61 -20.36 -11.45
N CYS A 70 27.68 -19.82 -12.24
CA CYS A 70 27.77 -18.55 -12.96
C CYS A 70 29.06 -18.39 -13.79
N PRO A 71 29.29 -19.27 -14.78
CA PRO A 71 30.47 -19.25 -15.63
C PRO A 71 30.43 -18.07 -16.62
N PRO A 72 31.55 -17.79 -17.31
CA PRO A 72 31.55 -16.99 -18.52
C PRO A 72 30.58 -17.54 -19.57
N GLY A 73 29.98 -16.66 -20.39
CA GLY A 73 29.02 -17.04 -21.44
C GLY A 73 29.57 -18.10 -22.41
N GLU A 74 30.86 -18.02 -22.74
CA GLU A 74 31.53 -18.97 -23.64
C GLU A 74 31.43 -20.43 -23.15
N VAL A 75 31.53 -20.68 -21.84
CA VAL A 75 31.40 -22.05 -21.30
C VAL A 75 30.00 -22.59 -21.57
N VAL A 76 28.98 -21.75 -21.38
CA VAL A 76 27.57 -22.12 -21.62
C VAL A 76 27.33 -22.36 -23.09
N GLU A 77 27.86 -21.51 -23.98
CA GLU A 77 27.78 -21.70 -25.43
C GLU A 77 28.43 -23.01 -25.87
N LYS A 78 29.58 -23.37 -25.32
CA LYS A 78 30.30 -24.61 -25.66
C LYS A 78 29.57 -25.85 -25.14
N LEU A 79 29.02 -25.79 -23.92
CA LEU A 79 28.15 -26.85 -23.39
C LEU A 79 26.88 -27.02 -24.22
N LEU A 80 26.26 -25.92 -24.65
CA LEU A 80 25.10 -25.93 -25.52
C LEU A 80 25.42 -26.46 -26.92
N LYS A 81 26.59 -26.15 -27.47
CA LYS A 81 27.06 -26.74 -28.75
C LYS A 81 27.30 -28.25 -28.63
N ALA A 82 27.85 -28.70 -27.51
CA ALA A 82 28.09 -30.11 -27.24
C ALA A 82 26.78 -30.89 -27.06
N TYR A 83 25.80 -30.33 -26.34
CA TYR A 83 24.50 -30.96 -26.09
C TYR A 83 23.35 -29.94 -26.01
N PRO A 84 22.78 -29.52 -27.17
CA PRO A 84 21.72 -28.50 -27.22
C PRO A 84 20.44 -28.89 -26.48
N GLU A 85 20.07 -30.17 -26.53
CA GLU A 85 18.88 -30.71 -25.87
C GLU A 85 18.95 -30.58 -24.34
N GLY A 86 20.15 -30.44 -23.77
CA GLY A 86 20.34 -30.18 -22.34
C GLY A 86 19.63 -28.91 -21.85
N SER A 87 19.40 -27.92 -22.74
CA SER A 87 18.64 -26.70 -22.42
C SER A 87 17.15 -26.96 -22.12
N LYS A 88 16.60 -28.07 -22.63
CA LYS A 88 15.19 -28.49 -22.45
C LYS A 88 15.01 -29.46 -21.28
N CYS A 89 16.10 -30.00 -20.75
CA CYS A 89 16.08 -30.97 -19.67
C CYS A 89 15.71 -30.33 -18.34
N ARG A 90 14.77 -30.94 -17.62
CA ARG A 90 14.37 -30.54 -16.26
C ARG A 90 15.13 -31.36 -15.22
N ASP A 91 15.62 -30.72 -14.17
CA ASP A 91 16.19 -31.42 -13.00
C ASP A 91 15.08 -32.05 -12.14
N GLN A 92 15.36 -32.41 -10.89
CA GLN A 92 14.37 -33.02 -9.99
C GLN A 92 13.27 -32.06 -9.51
N ASP A 93 13.51 -30.74 -9.58
CA ASP A 93 12.57 -29.71 -9.13
C ASP A 93 11.82 -29.07 -10.32
N GLY A 94 11.91 -29.70 -11.50
CA GLY A 94 11.35 -29.18 -12.74
C GLY A 94 12.18 -28.06 -13.37
N TRP A 95 13.38 -27.75 -12.86
CA TRP A 95 14.16 -26.61 -13.34
C TRP A 95 14.87 -26.93 -14.64
N LEU A 96 14.64 -26.05 -15.61
CA LEU A 96 15.54 -25.91 -16.76
C LEU A 96 16.84 -25.20 -16.36
N PRO A 97 17.93 -25.33 -17.12
CA PRO A 97 19.17 -24.58 -16.84
C PRO A 97 18.98 -23.06 -16.73
N ILE A 98 18.02 -22.49 -17.48
CA ILE A 98 17.67 -21.06 -17.38
C ILE A 98 17.04 -20.69 -16.03
N HIS A 99 16.32 -21.58 -15.35
CA HIS A 99 15.85 -21.34 -13.99
C HIS A 99 17.04 -21.27 -13.03
N CYS A 100 18.00 -22.21 -13.14
CA CYS A 100 19.24 -22.15 -12.38
C CYS A 100 19.98 -20.83 -12.64
N ALA A 101 20.15 -20.45 -13.90
CA ALA A 101 20.87 -19.23 -14.29
C ALA A 101 20.22 -17.98 -13.67
N CYS A 102 18.89 -17.86 -13.73
CA CYS A 102 18.16 -16.76 -13.11
C CYS A 102 18.25 -16.76 -11.58
N PHE A 103 18.19 -17.93 -10.94
CA PHE A 103 18.25 -18.05 -9.48
C PHE A 103 19.64 -17.75 -8.91
N TYR A 104 20.70 -18.14 -9.61
CA TYR A 104 22.08 -17.94 -9.16
C TYR A 104 22.70 -16.62 -9.66
N GLY A 105 21.93 -15.82 -10.41
CA GLY A 105 22.33 -14.47 -10.80
C GLY A 105 23.30 -14.44 -11.98
N ALA A 106 23.10 -15.31 -12.97
CA ALA A 106 23.87 -15.30 -14.22
C ALA A 106 23.68 -13.97 -14.98
N CYS A 107 24.70 -13.58 -15.76
CA CYS A 107 24.68 -12.36 -16.57
C CYS A 107 23.79 -12.50 -17.81
N GLY A 108 23.49 -11.35 -18.46
CA GLY A 108 22.67 -11.29 -19.67
C GLY A 108 23.13 -12.25 -20.77
N ASN A 109 24.44 -12.33 -21.04
CA ASN A 109 25.00 -13.21 -22.07
C ASN A 109 24.64 -14.69 -21.87
N VAL A 110 24.66 -15.19 -20.62
CA VAL A 110 24.28 -16.58 -20.33
C VAL A 110 22.79 -16.81 -20.59
N ILE A 111 21.95 -15.85 -20.20
CA ILE A 111 20.51 -15.92 -20.43
C ILE A 111 20.20 -15.87 -21.92
N THR A 112 20.86 -14.98 -22.68
CA THR A 112 20.74 -14.87 -24.13
C THR A 112 21.14 -16.18 -24.81
N ALA A 113 22.31 -16.74 -24.49
CA ALA A 113 22.78 -18.00 -25.08
C ALA A 113 21.79 -19.16 -24.86
N LEU A 114 21.20 -19.26 -23.65
CA LEU A 114 20.18 -20.26 -23.35
C LEU A 114 18.89 -20.04 -24.16
N LEU A 115 18.47 -18.79 -24.35
CA LEU A 115 17.27 -18.44 -25.11
C LEU A 115 17.46 -18.54 -26.62
N GLU A 116 18.67 -18.38 -27.15
CA GLU A 116 18.97 -18.59 -28.56
C GLU A 116 18.76 -20.06 -28.96
N VAL A 117 19.20 -20.99 -28.11
CA VAL A 117 19.02 -22.44 -28.33
C VAL A 117 17.60 -22.90 -27.99
N HIS A 118 17.02 -22.36 -26.92
CA HIS A 118 15.67 -22.72 -26.49
C HIS A 118 14.82 -21.49 -26.14
N PRO A 119 14.24 -20.80 -27.13
CA PRO A 119 13.45 -19.58 -26.90
C PRO A 119 12.22 -19.78 -26.02
N LYS A 120 11.60 -20.96 -26.07
CA LYS A 120 10.44 -21.29 -25.22
C LYS A 120 10.82 -21.57 -23.77
N GLY A 121 12.11 -21.68 -23.43
CA GLY A 121 12.56 -21.97 -22.06
C GLY A 121 12.13 -20.92 -21.03
N SER A 122 11.97 -19.66 -21.43
CA SER A 122 11.44 -18.57 -20.59
C SER A 122 9.95 -18.71 -20.24
N GLN A 123 9.23 -19.57 -20.97
CA GLN A 123 7.76 -19.74 -20.91
C GLN A 123 7.35 -20.97 -20.11
N LEU A 124 8.31 -21.84 -19.79
CA LEU A 124 8.08 -23.09 -19.09
C LEU A 124 8.19 -22.86 -17.59
N LYS A 125 7.19 -23.33 -16.85
CA LYS A 125 7.18 -23.32 -15.39
C LYS A 125 7.92 -24.53 -14.84
N ASP A 126 8.51 -24.36 -13.66
CA ASP A 126 8.98 -25.44 -12.80
C ASP A 126 7.82 -26.09 -12.02
N ASP A 127 8.15 -26.95 -11.06
CA ASP A 127 7.19 -27.69 -10.25
C ASP A 127 6.50 -26.83 -9.16
N GLU A 128 6.96 -25.59 -8.92
CA GLU A 128 6.28 -24.58 -8.07
C GLU A 128 5.54 -23.53 -8.92
N GLY A 129 5.32 -23.83 -10.21
CA GLY A 129 4.61 -22.97 -11.14
C GLY A 129 5.35 -21.69 -11.53
N ARG A 130 6.65 -21.58 -11.21
CA ARG A 130 7.48 -20.40 -11.45
C ARG A 130 8.16 -20.47 -12.82
N LEU A 131 8.06 -19.36 -13.55
CA LEU A 131 8.91 -19.07 -14.70
C LEU A 131 10.31 -18.59 -14.27
N PRO A 132 11.33 -18.63 -15.14
CA PRO A 132 12.68 -18.12 -14.83
C PRO A 132 12.70 -16.67 -14.34
N ILE A 133 11.80 -15.81 -14.86
CA ILE A 133 11.68 -14.41 -14.44
C ILE A 133 11.26 -14.25 -12.97
N HIS A 134 10.52 -15.20 -12.39
CA HIS A 134 10.21 -15.17 -10.96
C HIS A 134 11.50 -15.29 -10.15
N TYR A 135 12.41 -16.17 -10.56
CA TYR A 135 13.70 -16.35 -9.91
C TYR A 135 14.64 -15.16 -10.09
N ALA A 136 14.68 -14.59 -11.30
CA ALA A 136 15.43 -13.36 -11.55
C ALA A 136 14.97 -12.25 -10.59
N CYS A 137 13.65 -12.11 -10.37
CA CYS A 137 13.08 -11.14 -9.44
C CYS A 137 13.34 -11.50 -7.97
N LEU A 138 13.20 -12.78 -7.60
CA LEU A 138 13.42 -13.30 -6.25
C LEU A 138 14.89 -13.12 -5.80
N LYS A 139 15.82 -13.14 -6.75
CA LYS A 139 17.26 -13.06 -6.50
C LYS A 139 17.86 -11.72 -6.89
N SER A 140 17.00 -10.73 -7.16
CA SER A 140 17.41 -9.36 -7.45
C SER A 140 18.42 -9.28 -8.60
N ALA A 141 18.17 -10.03 -9.67
CA ALA A 141 18.97 -9.97 -10.90
C ALA A 141 18.99 -8.55 -11.49
N SER A 142 19.94 -8.30 -12.39
CA SER A 142 20.06 -6.99 -13.04
C SER A 142 18.82 -6.66 -13.89
N GLN A 143 18.59 -5.37 -14.09
CA GLN A 143 17.53 -4.89 -14.98
C GLN A 143 17.69 -5.45 -16.41
N GLU A 144 18.93 -5.63 -16.86
CA GLU A 144 19.26 -6.24 -18.16
C GLU A 144 18.68 -7.66 -18.29
N VAL A 145 18.92 -8.54 -17.32
CA VAL A 145 18.40 -9.92 -17.35
C VAL A 145 16.88 -9.92 -17.38
N VAL A 146 16.25 -9.06 -16.58
CA VAL A 146 14.78 -8.94 -16.55
C VAL A 146 14.24 -8.42 -17.88
N ASN A 147 14.91 -7.47 -18.52
CA ASN A 147 14.54 -6.97 -19.84
C ASN A 147 14.66 -8.07 -20.91
N ILE A 148 15.76 -8.82 -20.95
CA ILE A 148 15.94 -9.94 -21.89
C ILE A 148 14.79 -10.95 -21.77
N LEU A 149 14.42 -11.31 -20.54
CA LEU A 149 13.32 -12.24 -20.29
C LEU A 149 11.95 -11.66 -20.71
N LEU A 150 11.70 -10.38 -20.44
CA LEU A 150 10.45 -9.70 -20.82
C LEU A 150 10.37 -9.43 -22.33
N GLU A 151 11.47 -9.16 -23.01
CA GLU A 151 11.53 -9.01 -24.46
C GLU A 151 11.25 -10.34 -25.16
N ASN A 152 11.83 -11.43 -24.64
CA ASN A 152 11.58 -12.77 -25.16
C ASN A 152 10.14 -13.27 -24.85
N PHE A 153 9.62 -13.00 -23.65
CA PHE A 153 8.27 -13.39 -23.25
C PHE A 153 7.56 -12.30 -22.40
N PRO A 154 6.93 -11.30 -23.05
CA PRO A 154 6.30 -10.17 -22.33
C PRO A 154 5.20 -10.58 -21.37
N LYS A 155 4.44 -11.64 -21.70
CA LYS A 155 3.37 -12.18 -20.85
C LYS A 155 3.91 -12.78 -19.54
N GLY A 156 5.20 -13.10 -19.46
CA GLY A 156 5.86 -13.64 -18.27
C GLY A 156 5.73 -12.73 -17.05
N GLY A 157 5.73 -11.40 -17.25
CA GLY A 157 5.51 -10.42 -16.17
C GLY A 157 4.13 -10.50 -15.52
N MET A 158 3.16 -11.17 -16.16
CA MET A 158 1.80 -11.37 -15.66
C MET A 158 1.47 -12.84 -15.38
N SER A 159 2.43 -13.76 -15.48
CA SER A 159 2.24 -15.15 -15.07
C SER A 159 2.32 -15.25 -13.56
N LYS A 160 1.36 -15.95 -12.94
CA LYS A 160 1.40 -16.27 -11.50
C LYS A 160 2.15 -17.57 -11.25
N ASP A 161 2.88 -17.65 -10.16
CA ASP A 161 3.34 -18.91 -9.55
C ASP A 161 2.20 -19.61 -8.79
N ASP A 162 2.49 -20.74 -8.15
CA ASP A 162 1.50 -21.53 -7.41
C ASP A 162 1.06 -20.89 -6.08
N GLU A 163 1.71 -19.81 -5.64
CA GLU A 163 1.25 -18.94 -4.54
C GLU A 163 0.49 -17.70 -5.06
N GLY A 164 0.11 -17.71 -6.35
CA GLY A 164 -0.59 -16.62 -7.00
C GLY A 164 0.25 -15.37 -7.22
N ARG A 165 1.57 -15.43 -6.98
CA ARG A 165 2.48 -14.27 -7.07
C ARG A 165 2.98 -14.08 -8.49
N LEU A 166 2.85 -12.84 -8.96
CA LEU A 166 3.58 -12.34 -10.13
C LEU A 166 5.07 -12.09 -9.81
N PRO A 167 5.96 -12.00 -10.82
CA PRO A 167 7.36 -11.65 -10.63
C PRO A 167 7.58 -10.34 -9.84
N ILE A 168 6.70 -9.35 -10.03
CA ILE A 168 6.76 -8.08 -9.27
C ILE A 168 6.52 -8.25 -7.76
N HIS A 169 5.75 -9.25 -7.32
CA HIS A 169 5.60 -9.54 -5.90
C HIS A 169 6.93 -10.03 -5.31
N HIS A 170 7.62 -10.92 -6.02
CA HIS A 170 8.96 -11.39 -5.65
C HIS A 170 9.97 -10.26 -5.60
N ALA A 171 9.98 -9.41 -6.64
CA ALA A 171 10.85 -8.24 -6.71
C ALA A 171 10.63 -7.29 -5.52
N CYS A 172 9.37 -6.98 -5.18
CA CYS A 172 9.04 -6.16 -4.00
C CYS A 172 9.38 -6.88 -2.68
N SER A 173 9.11 -8.19 -2.57
CA SER A 173 9.39 -8.98 -1.36
C SER A 173 10.89 -9.16 -1.09
N LYS A 174 11.76 -8.92 -2.07
CA LYS A 174 13.21 -9.07 -1.95
C LYS A 174 13.97 -7.76 -2.07
N GLY A 175 13.27 -6.66 -2.31
CA GLY A 175 13.87 -5.34 -2.49
C GLY A 175 14.76 -5.28 -3.72
N ALA A 176 14.26 -5.81 -4.84
CA ALA A 176 14.94 -5.72 -6.12
C ALA A 176 15.23 -4.25 -6.51
N PRO A 177 16.28 -4.01 -7.32
CA PRO A 177 16.62 -2.67 -7.78
C PRO A 177 15.43 -1.97 -8.43
N GLU A 178 15.37 -0.65 -8.28
CA GLU A 178 14.24 0.14 -8.76
C GLU A 178 14.03 0.00 -10.27
N GLY A 179 15.11 -0.15 -11.05
CA GLY A 179 15.06 -0.41 -12.48
C GLY A 179 14.36 -1.72 -12.85
N VAL A 180 14.43 -2.75 -12.00
CA VAL A 180 13.70 -4.02 -12.19
C VAL A 180 12.20 -3.81 -11.98
N ILE A 181 11.82 -3.07 -10.93
CA ILE A 181 10.42 -2.72 -10.67
C ILE A 181 9.85 -1.88 -11.81
N ASP A 182 10.61 -0.88 -12.27
CA ASP A 182 10.24 -0.03 -13.41
C ASP A 182 10.07 -0.85 -14.69
N ALA A 183 10.97 -1.80 -14.97
CA ALA A 183 10.87 -2.69 -16.13
C ALA A 183 9.60 -3.55 -16.10
N LEU A 184 9.29 -4.17 -14.95
CA LEU A 184 8.08 -4.99 -14.78
C LEU A 184 6.80 -4.17 -14.96
N LEU A 185 6.75 -2.98 -14.36
CA LEU A 185 5.59 -2.07 -14.48
C LEU A 185 5.44 -1.50 -15.88
N LYS A 186 6.54 -1.25 -16.59
CA LYS A 186 6.52 -0.82 -17.99
C LYS A 186 6.01 -1.92 -18.91
N ALA A 187 6.42 -3.17 -18.68
CA ALA A 187 5.93 -4.31 -19.44
C ALA A 187 4.44 -4.56 -19.19
N SER A 188 3.97 -4.41 -17.95
CA SER A 188 2.53 -4.45 -17.63
C SER A 188 2.19 -3.71 -16.34
N GLY A 189 1.63 -2.51 -16.45
CA GLY A 189 1.17 -1.72 -15.30
C GLY A 189 0.05 -2.41 -14.50
N LYS A 190 -0.68 -3.36 -15.11
CA LYS A 190 -1.69 -4.17 -14.42
C LYS A 190 -1.08 -5.06 -13.33
N GLY A 191 0.22 -5.34 -13.38
CA GLY A 191 0.91 -6.11 -12.34
C GLY A 191 0.78 -5.49 -10.94
N ALA A 192 0.70 -4.16 -10.84
CA ALA A 192 0.50 -3.45 -9.57
C ALA A 192 -0.88 -3.71 -8.91
N GLN A 193 -1.85 -4.21 -9.68
CA GLN A 193 -3.23 -4.45 -9.24
C GLN A 193 -3.50 -5.92 -8.87
N SER A 194 -2.59 -6.83 -9.24
CA SER A 194 -2.78 -8.25 -9.00
C SER A 194 -2.54 -8.57 -7.54
N LYS A 195 -3.43 -9.36 -6.93
CA LYS A 195 -3.23 -9.95 -5.62
C LYS A 195 -2.53 -11.31 -5.74
N ASP A 196 -1.67 -11.62 -4.77
CA ASP A 196 -1.25 -12.99 -4.46
C ASP A 196 -2.36 -13.77 -3.73
N ASP A 197 -2.11 -15.04 -3.42
CA ASP A 197 -3.11 -15.90 -2.75
C ASP A 197 -3.34 -15.56 -1.27
N GLN A 198 -2.60 -14.59 -0.72
CA GLN A 198 -2.85 -14.00 0.61
C GLN A 198 -3.56 -12.65 0.49
N GLY A 199 -4.10 -12.33 -0.69
CA GLY A 199 -4.79 -11.09 -0.98
C GLY A 199 -3.88 -9.86 -1.11
N ARG A 200 -2.56 -10.04 -1.10
CA ARG A 200 -1.59 -8.93 -1.06
C ARG A 200 -1.23 -8.45 -2.46
N LEU A 201 -1.26 -7.13 -2.63
CA LEU A 201 -0.68 -6.43 -3.78
C LEU A 201 0.84 -6.28 -3.65
N PRO A 202 1.58 -5.96 -4.75
CA PRO A 202 3.01 -5.64 -4.67
C PRO A 202 3.34 -4.51 -3.68
N LEU A 203 2.43 -3.54 -3.52
CA LEU A 203 2.58 -2.46 -2.53
C LEU A 203 2.64 -2.97 -1.08
N HIS A 204 1.89 -4.02 -0.73
CA HIS A 204 1.97 -4.63 0.61
C HIS A 204 3.36 -5.22 0.84
N HIS A 205 3.90 -5.93 -0.14
CA HIS A 205 5.26 -6.49 -0.07
C HIS A 205 6.33 -5.40 0.02
N ALA A 206 6.18 -4.32 -0.74
CA ALA A 206 7.08 -3.17 -0.69
C ALA A 206 7.09 -2.49 0.70
N CYS A 207 5.92 -2.28 1.30
CA CYS A 207 5.80 -1.73 2.65
C CYS A 207 6.32 -2.72 3.71
N ARG A 208 6.06 -4.02 3.57
CA ARG A 208 6.56 -5.05 4.49
C ARG A 208 8.08 -5.14 4.49
N LYS A 209 8.72 -4.87 3.35
CA LYS A 209 10.18 -4.86 3.21
C LYS A 209 10.80 -3.48 3.37
N SER A 210 10.02 -2.47 3.73
CA SER A 210 10.49 -1.11 3.95
C SER A 210 11.32 -0.58 2.76
N LEU A 211 10.82 -0.79 1.54
CA LEU A 211 11.50 -0.37 0.31
C LEU A 211 11.57 1.16 0.19
N SER A 212 12.39 1.63 -0.77
CA SER A 212 12.62 3.05 -1.00
C SER A 212 11.31 3.80 -1.27
N GLU A 213 11.30 5.07 -0.87
CA GLU A 213 10.23 6.01 -1.19
C GLU A 213 9.92 6.02 -2.70
N ARG A 214 10.94 5.94 -3.56
CA ARG A 214 10.75 5.95 -5.02
C ARG A 214 9.95 4.75 -5.51
N ILE A 215 10.23 3.54 -5.00
CA ILE A 215 9.48 2.33 -5.35
C ILE A 215 8.02 2.47 -4.90
N VAL A 216 7.80 2.89 -3.66
CA VAL A 216 6.44 3.08 -3.11
C VAL A 216 5.65 4.12 -3.93
N ARG A 217 6.25 5.28 -4.23
CA ARG A 217 5.63 6.30 -5.09
C ARG A 217 5.31 5.76 -6.48
N THR A 218 6.19 4.95 -7.06
CA THR A 218 5.99 4.38 -8.39
C THR A 218 4.80 3.43 -8.41
N LEU A 219 4.70 2.53 -7.42
CA LEU A 219 3.56 1.61 -7.28
C LEU A 219 2.24 2.37 -7.06
N ILE A 220 2.24 3.39 -6.19
CA ILE A 220 1.06 4.23 -5.93
C ILE A 220 0.68 5.03 -7.18
N ARG A 221 1.65 5.57 -7.93
CA ARG A 221 1.37 6.31 -9.17
C ARG A 221 0.71 5.43 -10.23
N VAL A 222 1.14 4.17 -10.36
CA VAL A 222 0.54 3.23 -11.32
C VAL A 222 -0.84 2.76 -10.84
N TYR A 223 -1.02 2.55 -9.53
CA TYR A 223 -2.29 2.14 -8.97
C TYR A 223 -2.58 2.79 -7.60
N PRO A 224 -3.17 4.00 -7.58
CA PRO A 224 -3.37 4.75 -6.33
C PRO A 224 -4.28 4.04 -5.33
N ARG A 225 -5.30 3.32 -5.84
CA ARG A 225 -6.22 2.54 -5.01
C ARG A 225 -5.53 1.42 -4.22
N ALA A 226 -4.29 1.05 -4.57
CA ALA A 226 -3.52 0.04 -3.83
C ALA A 226 -3.42 0.34 -2.33
N THR A 227 -3.41 1.62 -1.93
CA THR A 227 -3.33 2.03 -0.52
C THR A 227 -4.58 1.70 0.29
N GLN A 228 -5.71 1.44 -0.38
CA GLN A 228 -7.03 1.17 0.21
C GLN A 228 -7.37 -0.33 0.23
N ILE A 229 -6.63 -1.15 -0.51
CA ILE A 229 -6.90 -2.57 -0.62
C ILE A 229 -6.33 -3.29 0.59
N LYS A 230 -7.18 -4.06 1.26
CA LYS A 230 -6.77 -4.97 2.32
C LYS A 230 -6.35 -6.33 1.76
N ASP A 231 -5.40 -6.95 2.43
CA ASP A 231 -5.08 -8.37 2.28
C ASP A 231 -6.04 -9.26 3.10
N ASP A 232 -5.81 -10.57 3.11
CA ASP A 232 -6.67 -11.54 3.79
C ASP A 232 -6.60 -11.45 5.33
N GLN A 233 -5.66 -10.66 5.88
CA GLN A 233 -5.56 -10.35 7.30
C GLN A 233 -6.14 -8.97 7.61
N ASP A 234 -6.96 -8.42 6.70
CA ASP A 234 -7.52 -7.08 6.76
C ASP A 234 -6.44 -5.97 6.84
N LYS A 235 -5.16 -6.27 6.53
CA LYS A 235 -4.07 -5.32 6.61
C LYS A 235 -3.98 -4.51 5.32
N LEU A 236 -4.14 -3.19 5.44
CA LEU A 236 -3.68 -2.21 4.45
C LEU A 236 -2.14 -2.16 4.37
N PRO A 237 -1.55 -1.65 3.27
CA PRO A 237 -0.10 -1.50 3.15
C PRO A 237 0.54 -0.67 4.26
N ILE A 238 -0.17 0.35 4.78
CA ILE A 238 0.32 1.18 5.88
C ILE A 238 0.55 0.37 7.18
N HIS A 239 -0.25 -0.67 7.45
CA HIS A 239 -0.01 -1.54 8.61
C HIS A 239 1.34 -2.24 8.49
N TYR A 240 1.69 -2.72 7.30
CA TYR A 240 3.01 -3.31 7.06
C TYR A 240 4.15 -2.29 7.18
N ALA A 241 3.94 -1.06 6.69
CA ALA A 241 4.92 0.01 6.81
C ALA A 241 5.20 0.35 8.28
N CYS A 242 4.16 0.45 9.10
CA CYS A 242 4.24 0.66 10.54
C CYS A 242 4.87 -0.54 11.26
N GLN A 243 4.45 -1.76 10.93
CA GLN A 243 4.96 -2.98 11.57
C GLN A 243 6.46 -3.22 11.31
N ASN A 244 6.97 -2.83 10.14
CA ASN A 244 8.36 -3.12 9.73
C ASN A 244 9.28 -1.90 9.82
N GLY A 245 8.81 -0.79 10.39
CA GLY A 245 9.64 0.40 10.60
C GLY A 245 10.08 1.05 9.29
N SER A 246 9.16 1.16 8.32
CA SER A 246 9.40 1.87 7.06
C SER A 246 9.76 3.34 7.29
N SER A 247 10.36 4.00 6.29
CA SER A 247 10.75 5.40 6.46
C SER A 247 9.54 6.30 6.76
N PRO A 248 9.72 7.35 7.59
CA PRO A 248 8.71 8.36 7.86
C PRO A 248 8.02 8.91 6.59
N ASN A 249 8.81 9.09 5.52
CA ASN A 249 8.30 9.56 4.24
C ASN A 249 7.35 8.56 3.57
N VAL A 250 7.65 7.26 3.62
CA VAL A 250 6.75 6.21 3.09
C VAL A 250 5.41 6.25 3.81
N VAL A 251 5.42 6.36 5.14
CA VAL A 251 4.19 6.48 5.94
C VAL A 251 3.43 7.75 5.56
N ASN A 252 4.11 8.89 5.43
CA ASN A 252 3.49 10.15 5.02
C ASN A 252 2.86 10.07 3.61
N ILE A 253 3.49 9.37 2.67
CA ILE A 253 2.93 9.16 1.33
C ILE A 253 1.66 8.32 1.38
N LEU A 254 1.64 7.27 2.19
CA LEU A 254 0.47 6.42 2.36
C LEU A 254 -0.69 7.21 3.01
N LEU A 255 -0.40 8.00 4.05
CA LEU A 255 -1.39 8.87 4.72
C LEU A 255 -1.93 9.97 3.81
N THR A 256 -1.06 10.63 3.04
CA THR A 256 -1.51 11.67 2.10
C THR A 256 -2.31 11.11 0.92
N THR A 257 -2.03 9.86 0.51
CA THR A 257 -2.80 9.18 -0.55
C THR A 257 -4.14 8.64 -0.04
N PHE A 258 -4.20 8.17 1.21
CA PHE A 258 -5.43 7.68 1.85
C PHE A 258 -5.49 8.07 3.34
N PRO A 259 -5.96 9.30 3.66
CA PRO A 259 -5.96 9.84 5.02
C PRO A 259 -6.79 9.04 6.02
N GLU A 260 -7.87 8.40 5.57
CA GLU A 260 -8.74 7.59 6.42
C GLU A 260 -8.04 6.33 6.95
N SER A 261 -6.96 5.90 6.29
CA SER A 261 -6.19 4.71 6.67
C SER A 261 -5.73 4.71 8.13
N ILE A 262 -5.50 5.90 8.72
CA ILE A 262 -5.07 6.03 10.11
C ILE A 262 -6.06 5.47 11.14
N ASN A 263 -7.34 5.37 10.76
CA ASN A 263 -8.41 4.87 11.63
C ASN A 263 -8.87 3.45 11.26
N VAL A 264 -8.36 2.89 10.17
CA VAL A 264 -8.73 1.53 9.72
C VAL A 264 -8.05 0.51 10.63
N LYS A 265 -8.83 -0.46 11.12
CA LYS A 265 -8.30 -1.59 11.88
C LYS A 265 -8.01 -2.77 10.95
N ASN A 266 -6.91 -3.47 11.22
CA ASN A 266 -6.63 -4.78 10.64
C ASN A 266 -7.43 -5.89 11.33
N GLY A 267 -7.24 -7.15 10.90
CA GLY A 267 -7.94 -8.32 11.43
C GLY A 267 -7.65 -8.62 12.90
N PHE A 268 -6.57 -8.05 13.45
CA PHE A 268 -6.22 -8.12 14.88
C PHE A 268 -6.81 -6.97 15.70
N GLY A 269 -7.55 -6.05 15.06
CA GLY A 269 -8.14 -4.88 15.72
C GLY A 269 -7.18 -3.69 15.90
N TYR A 270 -5.95 -3.77 15.40
CA TYR A 270 -4.97 -2.69 15.48
C TYR A 270 -5.15 -1.67 14.35
N THR A 271 -5.13 -0.38 14.70
CA THR A 271 -4.91 0.72 13.75
C THR A 271 -3.42 0.81 13.40
N PRO A 272 -3.01 1.56 12.36
CA PRO A 272 -1.59 1.75 12.06
C PRO A 272 -0.79 2.33 13.23
N LEU A 273 -1.41 3.25 13.99
CA LEU A 273 -0.80 3.80 15.21
C LEU A 273 -0.66 2.73 16.30
N ALA A 274 -1.70 1.94 16.54
CA ALA A 274 -1.64 0.87 17.54
C ALA A 274 -0.62 -0.21 17.17
N GLU A 275 -0.52 -0.57 15.89
CA GLU A 275 0.49 -1.50 15.37
C GLU A 275 1.90 -0.96 15.63
N ALA A 276 2.17 0.31 15.30
CA ALA A 276 3.48 0.93 15.56
C ALA A 276 3.83 1.01 17.05
N THR A 277 2.86 1.33 17.91
CA THR A 277 3.07 1.43 19.38
C THR A 277 3.23 0.07 20.05
N SER A 278 2.62 -0.99 19.51
CA SER A 278 2.75 -2.35 20.05
C SER A 278 4.17 -2.94 19.92
N LEU A 279 5.03 -2.30 19.12
CA LEU A 279 6.38 -2.75 18.83
C LEU A 279 7.37 -1.85 19.58
N GLU A 280 8.00 -2.37 20.63
CA GLU A 280 9.06 -1.68 21.37
C GLU A 280 10.34 -1.62 20.51
N SER A 281 10.45 -0.61 19.63
CA SER A 281 11.61 -0.44 18.75
C SER A 281 11.92 1.03 18.48
N SER A 282 13.21 1.39 18.58
CA SER A 282 13.76 2.73 18.32
C SER A 282 13.57 3.25 16.88
N LYS A 283 13.08 2.40 15.98
CA LYS A 283 12.72 2.77 14.61
C LYS A 283 11.30 3.29 14.49
N MET A 284 10.46 3.05 15.51
CA MET A 284 9.03 3.35 15.45
C MET A 284 8.70 4.75 15.96
N GLU A 285 9.53 5.37 16.79
CA GLU A 285 9.26 6.70 17.37
C GLU A 285 9.02 7.77 16.30
N PRO A 286 9.81 7.86 15.22
CA PRO A 286 9.52 8.81 14.14
C PRO A 286 8.16 8.54 13.45
N ILE A 287 7.79 7.26 13.31
CA ILE A 287 6.53 6.84 12.68
C ILE A 287 5.35 7.15 13.62
N ILE A 288 5.47 6.81 14.90
CA ILE A 288 4.49 7.09 15.95
C ILE A 288 4.25 8.59 16.04
N HIS A 289 5.32 9.40 16.03
CA HIS A 289 5.21 10.86 16.07
C HIS A 289 4.41 11.40 14.87
N ILE A 290 4.69 10.93 13.65
CA ILE A 290 3.94 11.34 12.46
C ILE A 290 2.48 10.90 12.55
N LEU A 291 2.20 9.68 12.96
CA LEU A 291 0.83 9.18 13.09
C LEU A 291 0.05 9.96 14.16
N GLN A 292 0.65 10.24 15.31
CA GLN A 292 0.02 11.06 16.36
C GLN A 292 -0.27 12.47 15.86
N LYS A 293 0.70 13.11 15.21
CA LYS A 293 0.55 14.45 14.64
C LYS A 293 -0.57 14.47 13.59
N PHE A 294 -0.55 13.54 12.64
CA PHE A 294 -1.56 13.45 11.58
C PHE A 294 -2.96 13.18 12.15
N LYS A 295 -3.07 12.35 13.19
CA LYS A 295 -4.33 12.08 13.88
C LYS A 295 -4.88 13.35 14.56
N GLN A 296 -4.02 14.08 15.28
CA GLN A 296 -4.40 15.34 15.92
C GLN A 296 -4.86 16.38 14.90
N GLU A 297 -4.19 16.48 13.75
CA GLU A 297 -4.59 17.36 12.65
C GLU A 297 -5.94 16.96 12.07
N GLN A 298 -6.19 15.67 11.86
CA GLN A 298 -7.47 15.15 11.37
C GLN A 298 -8.61 15.41 12.36
N ASP A 299 -8.37 15.24 13.66
CA ASP A 299 -9.37 15.45 14.70
C ASP A 299 -9.71 16.95 14.85
N LYS A 300 -8.71 17.85 14.71
CA LYS A 300 -8.94 19.31 14.65
C LYS A 300 -9.78 19.71 13.44
N LEU A 301 -9.45 19.22 12.25
CA LEU A 301 -10.23 19.50 11.03
C LEU A 301 -11.70 19.05 11.15
N LYS A 302 -11.95 17.94 11.86
CA LYS A 302 -13.31 17.48 12.15
C LYS A 302 -14.04 18.38 13.15
N ALA A 303 -13.35 18.92 14.15
CA ALA A 303 -13.92 19.89 15.07
C ALA A 303 -14.27 21.20 14.35
N ASP A 304 -13.33 21.75 13.58
CA ASP A 304 -13.49 23.01 12.85
C ASP A 304 -14.60 22.93 11.78
N SER A 305 -14.73 21.78 11.10
CA SER A 305 -15.83 21.56 10.13
C SER A 305 -17.20 21.48 10.80
N GLY A 306 -17.29 20.89 11.99
CA GLY A 306 -18.51 20.90 12.80
C GLY A 306 -18.89 22.32 13.25
N GLU A 307 -17.92 23.10 13.72
CA GLU A 307 -18.12 24.50 14.12
C GLU A 307 -18.53 25.38 12.93
N ASN A 308 -17.90 25.21 11.77
CA ASN A 308 -18.26 25.92 10.55
C ASN A 308 -19.69 25.59 10.08
N CYS A 309 -20.11 24.32 10.14
CA CYS A 309 -21.50 23.94 9.83
C CYS A 309 -22.52 24.61 10.76
N ILE A 310 -22.20 24.73 12.05
CA ILE A 310 -23.05 25.41 13.04
C ILE A 310 -23.12 26.92 12.74
N LEU A 311 -22.00 27.53 12.36
CA LEU A 311 -21.96 28.94 11.96
C LEU A 311 -22.76 29.21 10.69
N GLU A 312 -22.63 28.37 9.67
CA GLU A 312 -23.39 28.48 8.42
C GLU A 312 -24.90 28.37 8.66
N ALA A 313 -25.34 27.41 9.48
CA ALA A 313 -26.75 27.27 9.86
C ALA A 313 -27.28 28.50 10.61
N LYS A 314 -26.47 29.09 11.52
CA LYS A 314 -26.84 30.33 12.22
C LYS A 314 -26.92 31.53 11.28
N LEU A 315 -26.04 31.61 10.28
CA LEU A 315 -26.02 32.68 9.29
C LEU A 315 -27.25 32.60 8.37
N GLU A 316 -27.64 31.40 7.94
CA GLU A 316 -28.85 31.18 7.14
C GLU A 316 -30.13 31.52 7.93
N ALA A 317 -30.18 31.13 9.21
CA ALA A 317 -31.26 31.53 10.12
C ALA A 317 -31.32 33.05 10.33
N MET A 318 -30.18 33.75 10.35
CA MET A 318 -30.16 35.21 10.37
C MET A 318 -30.62 35.82 9.04
N GLY A 319 -30.22 35.26 7.90
CA GLY A 319 -30.65 35.69 6.57
C GLY A 319 -32.17 35.67 6.42
N THR A 320 -32.81 34.56 6.79
CA THR A 320 -34.29 34.43 6.75
C THR A 320 -35.00 35.45 7.66
N ARG A 321 -34.42 35.80 8.81
CA ARG A 321 -34.94 36.86 9.69
C ARG A 321 -34.83 38.24 9.05
N VAL A 322 -33.71 38.54 8.37
CA VAL A 322 -33.54 39.82 7.66
C VAL A 322 -34.57 39.93 6.52
N GLU A 323 -34.75 38.88 5.73
CA GLU A 323 -35.77 38.86 4.66
C GLU A 323 -37.18 39.08 5.22
N HIS A 324 -37.50 38.47 6.36
CA HIS A 324 -38.78 38.67 7.05
C HIS A 324 -38.95 40.14 7.49
N LEU A 325 -37.94 40.75 8.11
CA LEU A 325 -37.98 42.15 8.53
C LEU A 325 -38.11 43.11 7.34
N GLU A 326 -37.43 42.85 6.22
CA GLU A 326 -37.59 43.64 5.00
C GLU A 326 -39.02 43.57 4.43
N LYS A 327 -39.66 42.41 4.53
CA LYS A 327 -41.04 42.23 4.11
C LYS A 327 -41.99 43.02 5.01
N LEU A 328 -41.80 42.97 6.33
CA LEU A 328 -42.56 43.78 7.28
C LEU A 328 -42.37 45.28 7.03
N LEU A 329 -41.13 45.73 6.80
CA LEU A 329 -40.84 47.13 6.52
C LEU A 329 -41.56 47.61 5.24
N ARG A 330 -41.55 46.81 4.17
CA ARG A 330 -42.31 47.09 2.95
C ARG A 330 -43.80 47.25 3.23
N GLN A 331 -44.39 46.35 4.01
CA GLN A 331 -45.80 46.42 4.38
C GLN A 331 -46.12 47.69 5.19
N VAL A 332 -45.25 48.11 6.10
CA VAL A 332 -45.41 49.37 6.85
C VAL A 332 -45.30 50.59 5.94
N MET A 333 -44.36 50.59 4.98
CA MET A 333 -44.24 51.68 4.00
C MET A 333 -45.48 51.78 3.11
N ASP A 334 -46.04 50.66 2.66
CA ASP A 334 -47.28 50.62 1.87
C ASP A 334 -48.45 51.21 2.64
N ILE A 335 -48.60 50.85 3.92
CA ILE A 335 -49.60 51.43 4.83
C ILE A 335 -49.39 52.96 4.94
N GLY A 336 -48.15 53.42 5.09
CA GLY A 336 -47.83 54.86 5.12
C GLY A 336 -48.20 55.60 3.83
N HIS A 337 -47.96 54.98 2.67
CA HIS A 337 -48.37 55.53 1.37
C HIS A 337 -49.91 55.59 1.23
N GLU A 338 -50.63 54.56 1.69
CA GLU A 338 -52.10 54.53 1.70
C GLU A 338 -52.69 55.64 2.58
N ILE A 339 -52.15 55.87 3.78
CA ILE A 339 -52.56 56.96 4.67
C ILE A 339 -52.35 58.30 3.97
N LYS A 340 -51.14 58.53 3.44
CA LYS A 340 -50.79 59.79 2.77
C LYS A 340 -51.68 60.04 1.54
N GLY A 341 -52.01 59.00 0.77
CA GLY A 341 -52.92 59.08 -0.37
C GLY A 341 -54.38 59.30 0.04
N GLY A 342 -54.83 58.67 1.13
CA GLY A 342 -56.17 58.84 1.68
C GLY A 342 -56.43 60.25 2.20
N VAL A 343 -55.46 60.82 2.93
CA VAL A 343 -55.51 62.21 3.43
C VAL A 343 -55.58 63.20 2.27
N LYS A 344 -54.79 63.00 1.21
CA LYS A 344 -54.85 63.85 -0.01
C LYS A 344 -56.21 63.81 -0.73
N ARG A 345 -57.00 62.74 -0.55
CA ARG A 345 -58.34 62.57 -1.15
C ARG A 345 -59.48 63.05 -0.24
N GLY A 346 -59.18 63.74 0.86
CA GLY A 346 -60.18 64.32 1.77
C GLY A 346 -60.88 63.32 2.69
N LYS A 347 -60.33 62.11 2.86
CA LYS A 347 -60.86 61.13 3.83
C LYS A 347 -60.43 61.50 5.25
N ASP A 348 -61.32 61.26 6.21
CA ASP A 348 -61.06 61.53 7.63
C ASP A 348 -59.81 60.76 8.12
N PRO A 349 -58.77 61.48 8.59
CA PRO A 349 -57.53 60.87 9.09
C PRO A 349 -57.75 59.87 10.23
N ILE A 350 -58.73 60.09 11.10
CA ILE A 350 -58.99 59.23 12.27
C ILE A 350 -59.54 57.87 11.83
N VAL A 351 -60.42 57.86 10.82
CA VAL A 351 -60.98 56.63 10.25
C VAL A 351 -59.91 55.81 9.51
N LEU A 352 -59.00 56.48 8.81
CA LEU A 352 -57.86 55.84 8.14
C LEU A 352 -56.89 55.21 9.15
N VAL A 353 -56.54 55.94 10.20
CA VAL A 353 -55.64 55.47 11.26
C VAL A 353 -56.26 54.26 12.00
N ASN A 354 -57.54 54.33 12.38
CA ASN A 354 -58.20 53.22 13.10
C ASN A 354 -58.31 51.94 12.25
N ARG A 355 -58.63 52.06 10.94
CA ARG A 355 -58.69 50.90 10.03
C ARG A 355 -57.33 50.24 9.82
N LEU A 356 -56.25 51.00 9.91
CA LEU A 356 -54.89 50.53 9.66
C LEU A 356 -54.16 50.11 10.94
N ALA A 357 -54.62 50.58 12.11
CA ALA A 357 -54.16 50.11 13.41
C ALA A 357 -54.33 48.59 13.55
N ASP A 358 -55.46 48.03 13.12
CA ASP A 358 -55.70 46.57 13.14
C ASP A 358 -54.73 45.79 12.26
N ARG A 359 -54.30 46.37 11.12
CA ARG A 359 -53.28 45.77 10.23
C ARG A 359 -51.88 45.84 10.83
N ILE A 360 -51.56 46.91 11.56
CA ILE A 360 -50.29 47.05 12.29
C ILE A 360 -50.24 46.06 13.46
N ILE A 361 -51.34 45.89 14.19
CA ILE A 361 -51.46 44.88 15.26
C ILE A 361 -51.33 43.46 14.70
N ALA A 362 -51.89 43.19 13.51
CA ALA A 362 -51.72 41.89 12.84
C ALA A 362 -50.27 41.61 12.41
N LEU A 363 -49.45 42.64 12.18
CA LEU A 363 -48.01 42.48 11.92
C LEU A 363 -47.25 42.10 13.20
N ASP A 364 -47.62 42.68 14.35
CA ASP A 364 -47.03 42.40 15.67
C ASP A 364 -47.36 40.98 16.20
N GLY A 365 -48.50 40.42 15.79
CA GLY A 365 -48.87 39.03 16.10
C GLY A 365 -48.00 37.96 15.42
N SER A 366 -47.28 38.32 14.35
CA SER A 366 -46.38 37.40 13.63
C SER A 366 -44.97 37.29 14.23
N THR A 367 -44.65 38.12 15.21
CA THR A 367 -43.33 38.18 15.88
C THR A 367 -43.16 37.19 17.05
N SER A 368 -44.17 36.37 17.36
CA SER A 368 -44.05 35.29 18.36
C SER A 368 -43.40 34.02 17.79
N ILE A 369 -42.17 34.15 17.28
CA ILE A 369 -41.31 32.97 17.07
C ILE A 369 -40.69 32.67 18.43
N SER A 370 -41.23 31.66 19.09
CA SER A 370 -40.77 31.11 20.36
C SER A 370 -39.24 31.03 20.44
N ASP A 371 -38.68 31.64 21.48
CA ASP A 371 -37.37 31.32 22.02
C ASP A 371 -37.36 29.84 22.44
N SER A 372 -36.97 28.96 21.53
CA SER A 372 -36.46 27.64 21.86
C SER A 372 -34.96 27.61 21.52
N PHE A 373 -34.20 28.47 22.18
CA PHE A 373 -32.79 28.19 22.42
C PHE A 373 -32.73 27.20 23.58
N CYS A 374 -32.24 26.00 23.29
CA CYS A 374 -31.82 25.05 24.31
C CYS A 374 -30.95 25.77 25.34
N ASP A 375 -31.33 25.57 26.61
CA ASP A 375 -30.54 25.88 27.80
C ASP A 375 -29.10 25.40 27.63
N ASP A 376 -28.17 26.36 27.57
CA ASP A 376 -26.79 26.18 27.96
C ASP A 376 -26.41 27.35 28.87
N SER A 377 -26.83 27.26 30.14
CA SER A 377 -26.19 27.99 31.22
C SER A 377 -25.86 27.05 32.37
N TYR A 378 -24.67 26.44 32.28
CA TYR A 378 -23.86 26.21 33.46
C TYR A 378 -23.45 27.58 34.01
N SER A 379 -24.09 28.05 35.09
CA SER A 379 -23.50 29.07 35.95
C SER A 379 -23.92 28.88 37.41
N SER A 380 -22.91 28.58 38.20
CA SER A 380 -22.67 29.01 39.58
C SER A 380 -23.67 29.99 40.21
N ASP A 381 -23.88 29.76 41.52
CA ASP A 381 -24.30 30.72 42.53
C ASP A 381 -25.79 31.03 42.70
N GLN A 382 -26.47 30.11 43.40
CA GLN A 382 -27.51 30.47 44.37
C GLN A 382 -27.10 30.05 45.79
N ALA A 383 -26.58 31.02 46.57
CA ALA A 383 -26.86 31.10 48.00
C ALA A 383 -26.56 32.52 48.52
N ARG A 384 -27.37 33.50 48.13
CA ARG A 384 -27.46 34.80 48.83
C ARG A 384 -28.65 34.74 49.78
N LYS A 385 -28.42 34.80 51.10
CA LYS A 385 -29.27 35.53 52.07
C LYS A 385 -28.75 35.35 53.51
N ALA A 386 -28.10 36.39 54.02
CA ALA A 386 -28.49 37.01 55.29
C ALA A 386 -27.93 38.42 55.34
N ARG A 387 -28.84 39.38 55.53
CA ARG A 387 -28.59 40.82 55.59
C ARG A 387 -28.00 41.20 56.95
N SER A 388 -26.98 42.06 56.89
CA SER A 388 -26.86 43.33 57.61
C SER A 388 -26.66 43.38 59.13
N ARG A 389 -25.70 44.25 59.48
CA ARG A 389 -25.62 45.19 60.63
C ARG A 389 -24.59 44.89 61.72
N SER A 390 -23.58 45.78 61.69
CA SER A 390 -23.16 46.68 62.77
C SER A 390 -22.15 46.21 63.82
N ARG A 391 -21.07 47.00 63.87
CA ARG A 391 -20.30 47.45 65.04
C ARG A 391 -19.46 46.40 65.80
N GLY A 392 -18.14 46.64 65.87
CA GLY A 392 -17.29 46.08 66.94
C GLY A 392 -17.56 46.76 68.29
N PRO A 393 -16.67 46.68 69.31
CA PRO A 393 -15.43 45.92 69.48
C PRO A 393 -15.43 45.08 70.80
N PHE A 394 -14.26 44.62 71.24
CA PHE A 394 -13.86 44.04 72.55
C PHE A 394 -13.45 42.56 72.59
N GLY A 395 -12.15 42.34 72.84
CA GLY A 395 -11.73 41.97 74.19
C GLY A 395 -11.56 40.49 74.54
N ARG A 396 -10.28 40.14 74.82
CA ARG A 396 -9.77 39.18 75.82
C ARG A 396 -9.78 37.67 75.52
N LYS A 397 -8.54 37.19 75.38
CA LYS A 397 -7.82 36.20 76.22
C LYS A 397 -8.54 34.88 76.60
N ASN A 398 -7.74 33.84 76.40
CA ASN A 398 -7.39 32.74 77.31
C ASN A 398 -7.94 31.33 77.01
N LYS A 399 -6.94 30.48 76.68
CA LYS A 399 -6.53 29.24 77.38
C LYS A 399 -7.40 27.98 77.25
N LYS A 400 -6.63 26.93 76.92
CA LYS A 400 -6.69 25.55 77.45
C LYS A 400 -7.88 24.74 76.91
N LYS A 401 -7.81 23.44 76.65
CA LYS A 401 -6.87 22.37 77.06
C LYS A 401 -7.30 21.11 76.29
N HIS A 402 -6.35 20.19 76.04
CA HIS A 402 -6.50 18.71 76.02
C HIS A 402 -7.42 18.13 74.94
N THR A 403 -7.23 16.97 74.31
CA THR A 403 -6.47 15.70 74.43
C THR A 403 -7.02 14.89 73.23
N MET A 404 -6.39 13.97 72.52
CA MET A 404 -5.15 13.21 72.60
C MET A 404 -4.51 13.21 71.20
#